data_AF-A0A293MEW9-F1
#
_entry.id   AF-A0A293MEW9-F1
#
_cell.length_a   1.000
_cell.length_b   1.000
_cell.length_c   1.000
_cell.angle_alpha   90.00
_cell.angle_beta   90.00
_cell.angle_gamma   90.00
#
_symmetry.space_group_name_H-M   'P 1'
#
loop_
_entity.id
_entity.type
_entity.pdbx_description
1 polymer ?
#
loop_
_entity_poly.entity_id
_entity_poly.type
_entity_poly.pdbx_seq_one_letter_code
_entity_poly.pdbx_strand_id
1 'polypeptide(L)'
;MKLEVPTPDAPGYYWLASVVTTCGPLLSLRYLGYGADRSADFWFDVSQNQKPLRPPQAIQDRHLSWEKLLDSELQGAVTVPSYLLELKGSAPIDQIKQGMKLLILEEENPLNGWAASVLENVGGRLLLRYDGCDTAVWDFWLFYLSHRVKTLDSPSHTEQTYKPPQVIENLHTLEEWKGILKSSMEEAQKYNSKVLANILQPPVNGRSSEI
;
A
#
# COMPACT_ATOMS: atom_id res chain seq x y z
N MET A 1 -9.58 10.85 9.77
CA MET A 1 -8.27 11.02 9.09
C MET A 1 -8.17 12.44 8.55
N LYS A 2 -6.97 13.02 8.49
CA LYS A 2 -6.73 14.38 7.99
C LYS A 2 -5.79 14.39 6.78
N LEU A 3 -6.00 15.36 5.89
CA LEU A 3 -5.31 15.51 4.61
C LEU A 3 -4.99 16.98 4.33
N GLU A 4 -3.91 17.23 3.58
CA GLU A 4 -3.58 18.53 3.04
C GLU A 4 -4.24 18.67 1.66
N VAL A 5 -5.01 19.74 1.46
CA VAL A 5 -5.81 19.92 0.25
C VAL A 5 -5.54 21.31 -0.33
N PRO A 6 -5.26 21.44 -1.64
CA PRO A 6 -5.03 22.73 -2.28
C PRO A 6 -6.22 23.66 -2.05
N THR A 7 -5.93 24.92 -1.75
CA THR A 7 -6.96 25.96 -1.55
C THR A 7 -7.36 26.56 -2.90
N PRO A 8 -8.66 26.59 -3.27
CA PRO A 8 -9.11 27.09 -4.57
C PRO A 8 -8.70 28.53 -4.84
N ASP A 9 -8.70 29.34 -3.79
CA ASP A 9 -8.49 30.79 -3.88
C ASP A 9 -7.00 31.18 -4.02
N ALA A 10 -6.08 30.24 -3.82
CA ALA A 10 -4.66 30.53 -3.75
C ALA A 10 -3.81 29.38 -4.33
N PRO A 11 -3.53 29.39 -5.65
CA PRO A 11 -2.77 28.32 -6.30
C PRO A 11 -1.36 28.21 -5.70
N GLY A 12 -1.02 27.03 -5.19
CA GLY A 12 0.27 26.75 -4.52
C GLY A 12 0.18 26.68 -2.99
N TYR A 13 -0.98 26.98 -2.41
CA TYR A 13 -1.26 26.88 -0.98
C TYR A 13 -2.24 25.74 -0.68
N TYR A 14 -2.05 25.11 0.49
CA TYR A 14 -2.76 23.90 0.90
C TYR A 14 -3.27 24.07 2.33
N TRP A 15 -4.48 23.59 2.61
CA TRP A 15 -5.05 23.62 3.95
C TRP A 15 -5.52 22.26 4.40
N LEU A 16 -5.52 22.06 5.71
CA LEU A 16 -5.97 20.82 6.29
C LEU A 16 -7.47 20.63 6.13
N ALA A 17 -7.86 19.43 5.73
CA ALA A 17 -9.23 18.97 5.68
C ALA A 17 -9.38 17.63 6.40
N SER A 18 -10.57 17.42 6.98
CA SER A 18 -10.97 16.13 7.53
C SER A 18 -11.73 15.33 6.49
N VAL A 19 -11.49 14.02 6.44
CA VAL A 19 -12.27 13.09 5.62
C VAL A 19 -13.65 12.91 6.25
N VAL A 20 -14.70 13.33 5.54
CA VAL A 20 -16.11 13.19 5.93
C VAL A 20 -16.63 11.81 5.52
N THR A 21 -16.45 11.45 4.24
CA THR A 21 -16.83 10.14 3.69
C THR A 21 -15.87 9.70 2.60
N THR A 22 -15.84 8.40 2.32
CA THR A 22 -15.02 7.79 1.27
C THR A 22 -15.91 7.09 0.24
N CYS A 23 -15.57 7.22 -1.05
CA CYS A 23 -16.21 6.51 -2.14
C CYS A 23 -15.16 6.05 -3.16
N GLY A 24 -14.55 4.90 -2.92
CA GLY A 24 -13.42 4.42 -3.71
C GLY A 24 -12.24 5.40 -3.63
N PRO A 25 -11.70 5.90 -4.77
CA PRO A 25 -10.60 6.87 -4.77
C PRO A 25 -11.06 8.31 -4.45
N LEU A 26 -12.36 8.57 -4.37
CA LEU A 26 -12.89 9.90 -4.10
C LEU A 26 -13.12 10.09 -2.60
N LEU A 27 -12.64 11.22 -2.09
CA LEU A 27 -12.85 11.61 -0.70
C LEU A 27 -13.76 12.84 -0.64
N SER A 28 -14.80 12.77 0.19
CA SER A 28 -15.52 13.97 0.59
C SER A 28 -14.76 14.58 1.76
N LEU A 29 -14.28 15.80 1.59
CA LEU A 29 -13.42 16.50 2.52
C LEU A 29 -14.12 17.75 3.05
N ARG A 30 -13.75 18.14 4.28
CA ARG A 30 -14.16 19.40 4.89
C ARG A 30 -12.94 20.11 5.47
N TYR A 31 -12.69 21.34 5.06
CA TYR A 31 -11.60 22.14 5.61
C TYR A 31 -11.75 22.34 7.12
N LEU A 32 -10.62 22.25 7.84
CA LEU A 32 -10.56 22.58 9.26
C LEU A 32 -10.94 24.05 9.47
N GLY A 33 -11.93 24.31 10.32
CA GLY A 33 -12.50 25.64 10.58
C GLY A 33 -13.98 25.79 10.21
N TYR A 34 -14.52 24.90 9.37
CA TYR A 34 -15.95 24.87 9.03
C TYR A 34 -16.84 24.08 10.02
N GLY A 35 -16.24 23.43 11.02
CA GLY A 35 -16.98 22.72 12.07
C GLY A 35 -17.94 21.65 11.52
N ALA A 36 -19.21 21.71 11.92
CA ALA A 36 -20.26 20.76 11.53
C ALA A 36 -21.01 21.14 10.23
N ASP A 37 -20.61 22.23 9.55
CA ASP A 37 -21.30 22.73 8.37
C ASP A 37 -21.09 21.81 7.16
N ARG A 38 -22.15 21.07 6.80
CA ARG A 38 -22.15 20.12 5.66
C ARG A 38 -22.20 20.83 4.30
N SER A 39 -22.52 22.12 4.25
CA SER A 39 -22.54 22.88 2.99
C SER A 39 -21.13 23.16 2.46
N ALA A 40 -20.11 23.00 3.30
CA ALA A 40 -18.70 23.17 2.97
C ALA A 40 -18.00 21.85 2.59
N ASP A 41 -18.75 20.76 2.43
CA ASP A 41 -18.21 19.47 2.00
C ASP A 41 -17.93 19.48 0.49
N PHE A 42 -16.75 19.06 0.08
CA PHE A 42 -16.35 18.99 -1.32
C PHE A 42 -15.64 17.68 -1.65
N TRP A 43 -15.76 17.25 -2.89
CA TRP A 43 -15.08 16.05 -3.38
C TRP A 43 -13.66 16.38 -3.82
N PHE A 44 -12.70 15.57 -3.39
CA PHE A 44 -11.29 15.73 -3.72
C PHE A 44 -10.69 14.41 -4.19
N ASP A 45 -9.95 14.48 -5.29
CA ASP A 45 -9.11 13.40 -5.79
C ASP A 45 -7.72 13.51 -5.16
N VAL A 46 -7.28 12.43 -4.53
CA VAL A 46 -6.10 12.37 -3.66
C VAL A 46 -4.78 12.44 -4.44
N SER A 47 -4.82 12.52 -5.77
CA SER A 47 -3.64 12.50 -6.65
C SER A 47 -2.79 13.78 -6.67
N GLN A 48 -3.03 14.76 -5.79
CA GLN A 48 -2.43 16.11 -5.86
C GLN A 48 -1.50 16.41 -4.68
N ASN A 49 -0.23 16.65 -5.05
CA ASN A 49 1.03 16.69 -4.31
C ASN A 49 1.17 17.53 -3.01
N GLN A 50 2.16 17.11 -2.22
CA GLN A 50 2.77 17.73 -1.03
C GLN A 50 3.39 19.11 -1.29
N LYS A 51 2.93 20.15 -0.59
CA LYS A 51 3.42 21.55 -0.66
C LYS A 51 3.05 22.31 0.63
N PRO A 52 3.67 23.47 0.93
CA PRO A 52 3.53 24.14 2.23
C PRO A 52 2.09 24.53 2.57
N LEU A 53 1.73 24.32 3.84
CA LEU A 53 0.42 24.60 4.40
C LEU A 53 0.18 26.12 4.53
N ARG A 54 -0.93 26.62 3.95
CA ARG A 54 -1.53 27.92 4.25
C ARG A 54 -3.05 27.85 4.23
N PRO A 55 -3.73 28.52 5.19
CA PRO A 55 -5.19 28.57 5.21
C PRO A 55 -5.78 29.38 4.05
N PRO A 56 -6.97 29.01 3.54
CA PRO A 56 -7.78 29.85 2.67
C PRO A 56 -8.15 31.15 3.37
N GLN A 57 -8.40 32.19 2.59
CA GLN A 57 -8.62 33.55 3.08
C GLN A 57 -9.85 33.66 4.00
N ALA A 58 -10.92 32.90 3.72
CA ALA A 58 -12.11 32.80 4.57
C ALA A 58 -11.83 32.28 5.99
N ILE A 59 -10.75 31.52 6.18
CA ILE A 59 -10.33 30.96 7.47
C ILE A 59 -9.37 31.91 8.17
N GLN A 60 -8.51 32.60 7.41
CA GLN A 60 -7.68 33.70 7.93
C GLN A 60 -8.54 34.83 8.52
N ASP A 61 -9.65 35.16 7.85
CA ASP A 61 -10.55 36.23 8.28
C ASP A 61 -11.36 35.86 9.53
N ARG A 62 -11.64 34.56 9.75
CA ARG A 62 -12.41 34.07 10.91
C ARG A 62 -11.54 33.70 12.11
N HIS A 63 -10.27 33.35 11.89
CA HIS A 63 -9.37 32.89 12.94
C HIS A 63 -8.00 33.57 12.83
N LEU A 64 -7.82 34.68 13.55
CA LEU A 64 -6.54 35.40 13.66
C LEU A 64 -5.37 34.56 14.21
N SER A 65 -5.65 33.41 14.84
CA SER A 65 -4.65 32.48 15.41
C SER A 65 -4.81 31.07 14.85
N TRP A 66 -4.93 30.95 13.53
CA TRP A 66 -5.07 29.67 12.82
C TRP A 66 -3.92 28.68 13.12
N GLU A 67 -2.74 29.15 13.51
CA GLU A 67 -1.60 28.33 13.95
C GLU A 67 -1.91 27.52 15.23
N LYS A 68 -2.59 28.13 16.21
CA LYS A 68 -2.99 27.43 17.44
C LYS A 68 -4.09 26.40 17.19
N LEU A 69 -4.97 26.68 16.23
CA LEU A 69 -5.97 25.73 15.76
C LEU A 69 -5.29 24.55 15.06
N LEU A 70 -4.28 24.82 14.21
CA LEU A 70 -3.48 23.80 13.55
C LEU A 70 -2.80 22.87 14.56
N ASP A 71 -2.11 23.43 15.56
CA ASP A 71 -1.43 22.64 16.59
C ASP A 71 -2.41 21.79 17.41
N SER A 72 -3.52 22.38 17.85
CA SER A 72 -4.57 21.66 18.60
C SER A 72 -5.22 20.54 17.79
N GLU A 73 -5.35 20.73 16.48
CA GLU A 73 -6.01 19.78 15.59
C GLU A 73 -5.04 18.69 15.09
N LEU A 74 -3.75 18.98 14.98
CA LEU A 74 -2.71 18.00 14.67
C LEU A 74 -2.41 17.10 15.88
N GLN A 75 -2.57 17.62 17.10
CA GLN A 75 -2.53 16.80 18.32
C GLN A 75 -3.68 15.78 18.33
N GLY A 76 -3.36 14.53 17.99
CA GLY A 76 -4.33 13.43 17.90
C GLY A 76 -4.85 13.12 16.49
N ALA A 77 -4.35 13.82 15.46
CA ALA A 77 -4.73 13.52 14.08
C ALA A 77 -4.13 12.20 13.59
N VAL A 78 -4.99 11.29 13.12
CA VAL A 78 -4.55 10.15 12.31
C VAL A 78 -4.39 10.64 10.87
N THR A 79 -3.14 10.68 10.39
CA THR A 79 -2.82 11.05 9.01
C THR A 79 -3.07 9.86 8.08
N VAL A 80 -3.40 10.17 6.82
CA VAL A 80 -3.46 9.12 5.78
C VAL A 80 -2.04 8.65 5.48
N PRO A 81 -1.75 7.33 5.49
CA PRO A 81 -0.45 6.81 5.12
C PRO A 81 0.00 7.34 3.76
N SER A 82 1.23 7.85 3.67
CA SER A 82 1.77 8.47 2.44
C SER A 82 1.67 7.55 1.22
N TYR A 83 1.80 6.24 1.45
CA TYR A 83 1.67 5.23 0.41
C TYR A 83 0.28 5.25 -0.28
N LEU A 84 -0.80 5.51 0.46
CA LEU A 84 -2.14 5.62 -0.16
C LEU A 84 -2.25 6.83 -1.10
N LEU A 85 -1.44 7.87 -0.88
CA LEU A 85 -1.36 9.05 -1.76
C LEU A 85 -0.54 8.74 -3.02
N GLU A 86 0.45 7.85 -2.92
CA GLU A 86 1.28 7.38 -4.05
C GLU A 86 0.49 6.51 -5.05
N LEU A 87 -0.68 5.99 -4.65
CA LEU A 87 -1.53 5.13 -5.46
C LEU A 87 -2.15 5.83 -6.68
N LYS A 88 -2.12 7.18 -6.76
CA LYS A 88 -2.63 7.98 -7.91
C LYS A 88 -4.01 7.52 -8.42
N GLY A 89 -4.93 7.16 -7.53
CA GLY A 89 -6.29 6.72 -7.87
C GLY A 89 -6.42 5.28 -8.38
N SER A 90 -5.32 4.53 -8.48
CA SER A 90 -5.31 3.11 -8.80
C SER A 90 -5.58 2.29 -7.53
N ALA A 91 -6.37 1.23 -7.64
CA ALA A 91 -6.67 0.40 -6.48
C ALA A 91 -5.37 -0.26 -5.98
N PRO A 92 -5.20 -0.49 -4.66
CA PRO A 92 -3.99 -1.13 -4.12
C PRO A 92 -3.65 -2.46 -4.83
N ILE A 93 -4.67 -3.17 -5.27
CA ILE A 93 -4.58 -4.43 -6.00
C ILE A 93 -3.93 -4.30 -7.38
N ASP A 94 -4.11 -3.17 -8.06
CA ASP A 94 -3.59 -2.91 -9.40
C ASP A 94 -2.09 -2.58 -9.39
N GLN A 95 -1.54 -2.29 -8.20
CA GLN A 95 -0.11 -2.08 -8.03
C GLN A 95 0.68 -3.39 -8.11
N ILE A 96 0.03 -4.55 -7.95
CA ILE A 96 0.66 -5.84 -8.18
C ILE A 96 0.73 -6.07 -9.68
N LYS A 97 1.91 -5.84 -10.24
CA LYS A 97 2.19 -5.89 -11.67
C LYS A 97 2.85 -7.21 -12.06
N GLN A 98 2.67 -7.57 -13.34
CA GLN A 98 3.42 -8.64 -13.96
C GLN A 98 4.93 -8.42 -13.81
N GLY A 99 5.67 -9.49 -13.55
CA GLY A 99 7.12 -9.47 -13.32
C GLY A 99 7.54 -9.12 -11.89
N MET A 100 6.60 -8.80 -11.00
CA MET A 100 6.90 -8.66 -9.57
C MET A 100 7.24 -9.99 -8.94
N LYS A 101 8.14 -9.94 -7.94
CA LYS A 101 8.65 -11.11 -7.22
C LYS A 101 8.01 -11.20 -5.84
N LEU A 102 7.44 -12.36 -5.54
CA LEU A 102 6.75 -12.65 -4.29
C LEU A 102 7.35 -13.88 -3.62
N LEU A 103 7.28 -13.95 -2.29
CA LEU A 103 7.61 -15.13 -1.54
C LEU A 103 6.33 -15.95 -1.33
N ILE A 104 6.34 -17.20 -1.79
CA ILE A 104 5.22 -18.12 -1.64
C ILE A 104 5.60 -19.20 -0.65
N LEU A 105 4.89 -19.24 0.47
CA LEU A 105 5.09 -20.23 1.52
C LEU A 105 4.49 -21.58 1.13
N GLU A 106 5.08 -22.66 1.61
CA GLU A 106 4.50 -23.99 1.49
C GLU A 106 3.24 -24.11 2.36
N GLU A 107 2.32 -24.96 1.94
CA GLU A 107 1.07 -25.20 2.68
C GLU A 107 1.32 -26.04 3.93
N GLU A 108 2.20 -27.04 3.84
CA GLU A 108 2.54 -27.94 4.94
C GLU A 108 3.52 -27.30 5.93
N ASN A 109 4.45 -26.48 5.43
CA ASN A 109 5.45 -25.81 6.26
C ASN A 109 5.53 -24.30 5.96
N PRO A 110 4.80 -23.47 6.71
CA PRO A 110 4.80 -22.01 6.54
C PRO A 110 6.15 -21.32 6.77
N LEU A 111 7.16 -22.03 7.32
CA LEU A 111 8.52 -21.52 7.46
C LEU A 111 9.35 -21.71 6.18
N ASN A 112 8.94 -22.62 5.30
CA ASN A 112 9.55 -22.80 3.99
C ASN A 112 8.82 -21.90 2.98
N GLY A 113 9.59 -21.21 2.15
CA GLY A 113 9.03 -20.46 1.03
C GLY A 113 9.99 -20.38 -0.14
N TRP A 114 9.43 -20.14 -1.32
CA TRP A 114 10.20 -19.94 -2.53
C TRP A 114 9.75 -18.69 -3.29
N ALA A 115 10.68 -18.12 -4.05
CA ALA A 115 10.40 -16.99 -4.91
C ALA A 115 9.48 -17.41 -6.07
N ALA A 116 8.50 -16.58 -6.39
CA ALA A 116 7.63 -16.74 -7.54
C ALA A 116 7.42 -15.39 -8.25
N SER A 117 7.28 -15.47 -9.55
CA SER A 117 6.98 -14.34 -10.42
C SER A 117 5.49 -14.21 -10.67
N VAL A 118 4.97 -13.00 -10.59
CA VAL A 118 3.61 -12.66 -11.03
C VAL A 118 3.57 -12.68 -12.56
N LEU A 119 2.82 -13.60 -13.15
CA LEU A 119 2.56 -13.64 -14.58
C LEU A 119 1.37 -12.77 -14.96
N GLU A 120 0.33 -12.79 -14.15
CA GLU A 120 -0.91 -12.04 -14.40
C GLU A 120 -1.61 -11.71 -13.08
N ASN A 121 -2.35 -10.60 -13.05
CA ASN A 121 -3.21 -10.21 -11.92
C ASN A 121 -4.61 -9.91 -12.44
N VAL A 122 -5.57 -10.73 -12.04
CA VAL A 122 -6.98 -10.61 -12.43
C VAL A 122 -7.81 -10.35 -11.16
N GLY A 123 -8.02 -9.07 -10.86
CA GLY A 123 -8.81 -8.65 -9.70
C GLY A 123 -8.30 -9.21 -8.37
N GLY A 124 -6.97 -9.36 -8.21
CA GLY A 124 -6.31 -9.89 -7.03
C GLY A 124 -6.07 -11.39 -7.01
N ARG A 125 -6.60 -12.13 -7.99
CA ARG A 125 -6.11 -13.48 -8.26
C ARG A 125 -4.84 -13.33 -9.08
N LEU A 126 -3.73 -13.81 -8.52
CA LEU A 126 -2.41 -13.74 -9.09
C LEU A 126 -2.12 -15.09 -9.75
N LEU A 127 -1.81 -15.07 -11.05
CA LEU A 127 -1.17 -16.19 -11.72
C LEU A 127 0.32 -16.13 -11.41
N LEU A 128 0.83 -17.18 -10.79
CA LEU A 128 2.20 -17.24 -10.27
C LEU A 128 2.93 -18.41 -10.91
N ARG A 129 4.23 -18.23 -11.09
CA ARG A 129 5.17 -19.28 -11.45
C ARG A 129 6.36 -19.22 -10.51
N TYR A 130 6.74 -20.37 -9.96
CA TYR A 130 7.98 -20.45 -9.16
C TYR A 130 9.19 -20.07 -10.00
N ASP A 131 10.08 -19.29 -9.42
CA ASP A 131 11.30 -18.88 -10.10
C ASP A 131 12.20 -20.10 -10.30
N GLY A 132 12.75 -20.26 -11.51
CA GLY A 132 13.44 -21.48 -11.97
C GLY A 132 12.52 -22.51 -12.63
N CYS A 133 11.22 -22.23 -12.76
CA CYS A 133 10.37 -22.98 -13.66
C CYS A 133 10.15 -22.16 -14.93
N ASP A 134 10.42 -22.75 -16.11
CA ASP A 134 10.16 -22.08 -17.39
C ASP A 134 8.88 -22.56 -18.09
N THR A 135 8.28 -23.64 -17.60
CA THR A 135 7.12 -24.28 -18.23
C THR A 135 5.82 -23.89 -17.54
N ALA A 136 4.77 -23.63 -18.33
CA ALA A 136 3.43 -23.27 -17.85
C ALA A 136 2.71 -24.38 -17.05
N VAL A 137 3.24 -25.61 -17.05
CA VAL A 137 2.73 -26.72 -16.23
C VAL A 137 2.84 -26.42 -14.74
N TRP A 138 3.77 -25.53 -14.35
CA TRP A 138 4.00 -25.13 -12.97
C TRP A 138 3.25 -23.85 -12.57
N ASP A 139 2.35 -23.36 -13.42
CA ASP A 139 1.59 -22.15 -13.15
C ASP A 139 0.44 -22.44 -12.19
N PHE A 140 0.25 -21.57 -11.21
CA PHE A 140 -0.82 -21.72 -10.23
C PHE A 140 -1.42 -20.37 -9.85
N TRP A 141 -2.68 -20.39 -9.42
CA TRP A 141 -3.38 -19.20 -8.98
C TRP A 141 -3.38 -19.10 -7.46
N LEU A 142 -3.08 -17.91 -6.93
CA LEU A 142 -3.34 -17.57 -5.53
C LEU A 142 -4.03 -16.22 -5.42
N PHE A 143 -4.85 -16.06 -4.38
CA PHE A 143 -5.35 -14.75 -4.03
C PHE A 143 -4.26 -13.94 -3.30
N TYR A 144 -4.12 -12.65 -3.60
CA TYR A 144 -3.05 -11.81 -3.04
C TYR A 144 -3.09 -11.69 -1.50
N LEU A 145 -4.27 -11.86 -0.88
CA LEU A 145 -4.42 -11.90 0.59
C LEU A 145 -4.26 -13.30 1.18
N SER A 146 -3.86 -14.29 0.39
CA SER A 146 -3.53 -15.61 0.92
C SER A 146 -2.38 -15.48 1.92
N HIS A 147 -2.50 -16.17 3.06
CA HIS A 147 -1.46 -16.19 4.10
C HIS A 147 -0.10 -16.69 3.58
N ARG A 148 -0.13 -17.44 2.47
CA ARG A 148 1.06 -17.97 1.79
C ARG A 148 1.81 -16.92 0.97
N VAL A 149 1.17 -15.81 0.61
CA VAL A 149 1.79 -14.76 -0.21
C VAL A 149 2.43 -13.73 0.70
N LYS A 150 3.74 -13.52 0.53
CA LYS A 150 4.55 -12.55 1.28
C LYS A 150 5.42 -11.75 0.32
N THR A 151 5.94 -10.62 0.79
CA THR A 151 6.96 -9.90 0.02
C THR A 151 8.29 -10.65 0.10
N LEU A 152 9.02 -10.70 -1.01
CA LEU A 152 10.31 -11.39 -1.08
C LEU A 152 11.42 -10.68 -0.28
N ASP A 153 11.18 -9.45 0.16
CA ASP A 153 12.12 -8.63 0.90
C ASP A 153 11.91 -8.65 2.42
N SER A 154 10.86 -9.29 2.94
CA SER A 154 10.47 -9.13 4.34
C SER A 154 11.59 -9.57 5.28
N PRO A 155 12.33 -8.64 5.92
CA PRO A 155 13.47 -8.97 6.74
C PRO A 155 12.98 -8.95 8.19
N SER A 156 12.27 -9.98 8.64
CA SER A 156 11.74 -9.91 10.01
C SER A 156 11.54 -11.20 10.80
N HIS A 157 11.69 -12.40 10.24
CA HIS A 157 11.75 -13.58 11.08
C HIS A 157 12.87 -14.52 10.62
N THR A 158 13.89 -14.60 11.45
CA THR A 158 15.19 -15.31 11.33
C THR A 158 15.07 -16.84 11.13
N GLU A 159 13.91 -17.35 10.71
CA GLU A 159 13.58 -18.77 10.61
C GLU A 159 13.01 -19.16 9.24
N GLN A 160 12.82 -18.21 8.31
CA GLN A 160 12.31 -18.53 6.99
C GLN A 160 13.39 -19.17 6.12
N THR A 161 13.11 -20.40 5.68
CA THR A 161 14.03 -21.19 4.88
C THR A 161 13.64 -21.08 3.41
N TYR A 162 14.54 -20.53 2.59
CA TYR A 162 14.33 -20.44 1.15
C TYR A 162 14.65 -21.79 0.50
N LYS A 163 13.61 -22.56 0.21
CA LYS A 163 13.72 -23.87 -0.45
C LYS A 163 12.69 -23.99 -1.56
N PRO A 164 13.08 -24.51 -2.74
CA PRO A 164 12.13 -24.83 -3.79
C PRO A 164 11.16 -25.93 -3.29
N PRO A 165 9.87 -25.87 -3.65
CA PRO A 165 8.92 -26.94 -3.34
C PRO A 165 9.39 -28.30 -3.87
N GLN A 166 9.05 -29.37 -3.16
CA GLN A 166 9.43 -30.76 -3.54
C GLN A 166 9.07 -31.11 -5.00
N VAL A 167 7.98 -30.54 -5.51
CA VAL A 167 7.49 -30.81 -6.87
C VAL A 167 8.46 -30.31 -7.95
N ILE A 168 9.26 -29.29 -7.64
CA ILE A 168 10.23 -28.68 -8.56
C ILE A 168 11.69 -28.88 -8.12
N GLU A 169 11.93 -29.41 -6.92
CA GLU A 169 13.27 -29.56 -6.32
C GLU A 169 14.27 -30.28 -7.24
N ASN A 170 13.81 -31.29 -7.99
CA ASN A 170 14.63 -32.09 -8.90
C ASN A 170 14.92 -31.42 -10.26
N LEU A 171 14.39 -30.21 -10.53
CA LEU A 171 14.60 -29.53 -11.82
C LEU A 171 16.00 -28.90 -11.93
N HIS A 172 16.58 -28.47 -10.82
CA HIS A 172 17.88 -27.80 -10.80
C HIS A 172 18.75 -28.29 -9.64
N THR A 173 20.05 -28.06 -9.79
CA THR A 173 21.03 -28.27 -8.73
C THR A 173 20.93 -27.20 -7.65
N LEU A 174 21.45 -27.49 -6.45
CA LEU A 174 21.41 -26.55 -5.32
C LEU A 174 22.16 -25.24 -5.59
N GLU A 175 23.20 -25.26 -6.44
CA GLU A 175 23.96 -24.07 -6.84
C GLU A 175 23.16 -23.18 -7.79
N GLU A 176 22.47 -23.77 -8.76
CA GLU A 176 21.56 -23.07 -9.67
C GLU A 176 20.41 -22.43 -8.89
N TRP A 177 19.82 -23.16 -7.94
CA TRP A 177 18.76 -22.62 -7.08
C TRP A 177 19.20 -21.39 -6.28
N LYS A 178 20.42 -21.41 -5.74
CA LYS A 178 21.00 -20.24 -5.06
C LYS A 178 21.17 -19.05 -6.00
N GLY A 179 21.60 -19.30 -7.24
CA GLY A 179 21.74 -18.27 -8.27
C GLY A 179 20.40 -17.63 -8.64
N ILE A 180 19.38 -18.47 -8.86
CA ILE A 180 18.01 -18.05 -9.18
C ILE A 180 17.44 -17.20 -8.03
N LEU A 181 17.57 -17.66 -6.79
CA LEU A 181 17.09 -16.92 -5.62
C LEU A 181 17.75 -15.54 -5.52
N LYS A 182 19.07 -15.46 -5.73
CA LYS A 182 19.80 -14.19 -5.71
C LYS A 182 19.29 -13.22 -6.77
N SER A 183 19.15 -13.68 -8.01
CA SER A 183 18.59 -12.88 -9.10
C SER A 183 17.18 -12.39 -8.78
N SER A 184 16.36 -13.24 -8.18
CA SER A 184 14.98 -12.93 -7.83
C SER A 184 14.88 -11.91 -6.70
N MET A 185 15.78 -11.98 -5.72
CA MET A 185 15.90 -10.96 -4.67
C MET A 185 16.34 -9.60 -5.22
N GLU A 186 17.31 -9.57 -6.15
CA GLU A 186 17.74 -8.34 -6.82
C GLU A 186 16.61 -7.72 -7.66
N GLU A 187 15.79 -8.54 -8.31
CA GLU A 187 14.61 -8.07 -9.04
C GLU A 187 13.50 -7.56 -8.10
N ALA A 188 13.29 -8.19 -6.94
CA ALA A 188 12.34 -7.72 -5.94
C ALA A 188 12.67 -6.31 -5.44
N GLN A 189 13.97 -5.99 -5.28
CA GLN A 189 14.43 -4.66 -4.84
C GLN A 189 14.11 -3.53 -5.84
N LYS A 190 13.85 -3.86 -7.10
CA LYS A 190 13.46 -2.85 -8.12
C LYS A 190 12.06 -2.31 -7.86
N TYR A 191 11.23 -3.04 -7.10
CA TYR A 191 9.88 -2.65 -6.77
C TYR A 191 9.82 -2.07 -5.36
N ASN A 192 8.92 -1.10 -5.15
CA ASN A 192 8.75 -0.52 -3.83
C ASN A 192 8.13 -1.59 -2.91
N SER A 193 8.93 -2.11 -1.99
CA SER A 193 8.53 -3.25 -1.21
C SER A 193 7.60 -2.90 -0.04
N LYS A 194 7.66 -1.66 0.44
CA LYS A 194 6.74 -1.14 1.48
C LYS A 194 5.31 -1.06 0.97
N VAL A 195 5.16 -0.57 -0.27
CA VAL A 195 3.90 -0.55 -1.04
C VAL A 195 3.31 -1.96 -1.10
N LEU A 196 4.10 -2.94 -1.56
CA LEU A 196 3.66 -4.33 -1.70
C LEU A 196 3.35 -4.99 -0.37
N ALA A 197 4.17 -4.77 0.67
CA ALA A 197 3.93 -5.34 1.99
C ALA A 197 2.60 -4.89 2.57
N ASN A 198 2.23 -3.62 2.37
CA ASN A 198 0.94 -3.10 2.82
C ASN A 198 -0.24 -3.65 2.01
N ILE A 199 -0.08 -3.91 0.71
CA ILE A 199 -1.16 -4.51 -0.12
C ILE A 199 -1.42 -5.95 0.29
N LEU A 200 -0.37 -6.73 0.54
CA LEU A 200 -0.46 -8.16 0.86
C LEU A 200 -0.94 -8.41 2.29
N GLN A 201 -1.03 -7.38 3.13
CA GLN A 201 -1.59 -7.49 4.47
C GLN A 201 -3.11 -7.27 4.43
N PRO A 202 -3.90 -8.07 5.18
CA PRO A 202 -5.31 -7.77 5.35
C PRO A 202 -5.47 -6.41 6.04
N PRO A 203 -6.55 -5.66 5.73
CA PRO A 203 -6.80 -4.38 6.39
C PRO A 203 -6.81 -4.58 7.90
N VAL A 204 -5.96 -3.82 8.60
CA VAL A 204 -5.99 -3.77 10.06
C VAL A 204 -7.33 -3.17 10.44
N ASN A 205 -8.28 -4.01 10.85
CA ASN A 205 -9.50 -3.52 11.50
C ASN A 205 -9.04 -2.68 12.67
N GLY A 206 -9.23 -1.36 12.56
CA GLY A 206 -9.06 -0.45 13.68
C GLY A 206 -9.83 -1.05 14.85
N ARG A 207 -9.13 -1.34 15.94
CA ARG A 207 -9.76 -1.78 17.18
C ARG A 207 -10.77 -0.71 17.57
N SER A 208 -12.04 -0.94 17.27
CA SER A 208 -13.14 -0.45 18.07
C SER A 208 -13.04 -1.16 19.42
N SER A 209 -12.13 -0.72 20.27
CA SER A 209 -12.26 -0.93 21.70
C SER A 209 -13.20 0.15 22.21
N GLU A 210 -14.50 -0.07 22.03
CA GLU A 210 -15.52 0.47 22.91
C GLU A 210 -15.35 -0.21 24.27
N ILE A 211 -14.89 0.54 25.27
CA ILE A 211 -15.29 0.41 26.67
C ILE A 211 -15.38 1.83 27.23
#